data_AF-A0A7C7DFW4-F1
#
_entry.id   AF-A0A7C7DFW4-F1
#
_cell.length_a   1.000
_cell.length_b   1.000
_cell.length_c   1.000
_cell.angle_alpha   90.00
_cell.angle_beta   90.00
_cell.angle_gamma   90.00
#
_symmetry.space_group_name_H-M   'P 1'
#
loop_
_entity.id
_entity.type
_entity.pdbx_description
1 polymer ?
#
loop_
_entity_poly.entity_id
_entity_poly.type
_entity_poly.pdbx_seq_one_letter_code
_entity_poly.pdbx_strand_id
1 'polypeptide(L)'
;MAEAIIEFIQSLGFFSLTWQEGVMIIIGCVLLYLAIVKEYEPLLLLPIAFGVILSNIPLAGLMDPPGPDGTPGGLLYYLYQGVKLGIYPPLIFMGIGAMTDFGPLLANPSTLLLGAAAQFGIFT
;
A
#
# COMPACT_ATOMS: atom_id res chain seq x y z
N MET A 1 24.81 30.45 17.94
CA MET A 1 25.06 30.17 16.51
C MET A 1 25.53 28.73 16.31
N ALA A 2 26.53 28.24 17.06
CA ALA A 2 26.94 26.82 17.01
C ALA A 2 25.83 25.85 17.46
N GLU A 3 25.09 26.16 18.53
CA GLU A 3 23.96 25.33 18.99
C GLU A 3 22.81 25.26 17.97
N ALA A 4 22.47 26.37 17.32
CA ALA A 4 21.46 26.40 16.27
C ALA A 4 21.86 25.58 15.02
N ILE A 5 23.16 25.48 14.73
CA ILE A 5 23.67 24.62 13.65
C ILE A 5 23.58 23.14 14.06
N ILE A 6 23.78 22.82 15.34
CA ILE A 6 23.66 21.45 15.86
C ILE A 6 22.19 21.01 15.88
N GLU A 7 21.25 21.85 16.34
CA GLU A 7 19.81 21.59 16.22
C GLU A 7 19.36 21.46 14.76
N PHE A 8 19.88 22.30 13.87
CA PHE A 8 19.60 22.19 12.44
C PHE A 8 20.08 20.85 11.88
N ILE A 9 21.30 20.41 12.23
CA ILE A 9 21.84 19.11 11.80
C ILE A 9 21.06 17.93 12.42
N GLN A 10 20.57 18.06 13.64
CA GLN A 10 19.75 17.03 14.29
C GLN A 10 18.30 16.97 13.75
N SER A 11 17.77 18.09 13.27
CA SER A 11 16.46 18.15 12.58
C SER A 11 16.52 17.69 11.12
N LEU A 12 17.71 17.49 10.56
CA LEU A 12 17.85 16.78 9.29
C LEU A 12 17.37 15.34 9.51
N GLY A 13 16.26 14.95 8.85
CA GLY A 13 15.65 13.62 8.96
C GLY A 13 16.58 12.44 8.69
N PHE A 14 17.77 12.68 8.13
CA PHE A 14 18.85 11.70 8.02
C PHE A 14 19.35 11.18 9.38
N PHE A 15 19.31 11.97 10.46
CA PHE A 15 19.73 11.53 11.79
C PHE A 15 18.65 10.74 12.55
N SER A 16 17.38 10.95 12.20
CA SER A 16 16.24 10.20 12.76
C SER A 16 15.92 8.93 11.96
N LEU A 17 16.63 8.66 10.86
CA LEU A 17 16.39 7.50 10.01
C LEU A 17 16.82 6.23 10.74
N THR A 18 15.85 5.38 11.05
CA THR A 18 16.13 4.07 11.60
C THR A 18 16.62 3.12 10.51
N TRP A 19 17.41 2.10 10.86
CA TRP A 19 17.88 1.13 9.86
C TRP A 19 16.71 0.36 9.22
N GLN A 20 15.60 0.17 9.97
CA GLN A 20 14.38 -0.46 9.51
C GLN A 20 13.70 0.34 8.39
N GLU A 21 13.57 1.66 8.54
CA GLU A 21 13.03 2.55 7.51
C GLU A 21 13.88 2.49 6.23
N GLY A 22 15.21 2.48 6.39
CA GLY A 22 16.14 2.30 5.26
C GLY A 22 15.91 0.99 4.50
N VAL A 23 15.70 -0.12 5.20
CA VAL A 23 15.38 -1.42 4.57
C VAL A 23 14.02 -1.38 3.86
N MET A 24 13.01 -0.78 4.48
CA MET A 24 11.67 -0.69 3.89
C MET A 24 11.64 0.19 2.63
N ILE A 25 12.43 1.28 2.60
CA ILE A 25 12.60 2.11 1.40
C ILE A 25 13.26 1.29 0.28
N ILE A 26 14.28 0.49 0.59
CA ILE A 26 14.91 -0.42 -0.40
C ILE A 26 13.88 -1.40 -0.96
N ILE A 27 13.06 -2.02 -0.09
CA ILE A 27 11.97 -2.91 -0.52
C ILE A 27 10.98 -2.16 -1.41
N GLY A 28 10.59 -0.94 -1.04
CA GLY A 28 9.73 -0.07 -1.85
C GLY A 28 10.30 0.20 -3.24
N CYS A 29 11.60 0.47 -3.34
CA CYS A 29 12.30 0.63 -4.62
C CYS A 29 12.31 -0.66 -5.46
N VAL A 30 12.48 -1.83 -4.82
CA VAL A 30 12.38 -3.13 -5.51
C VAL A 30 10.97 -3.36 -6.04
N LEU A 31 9.94 -3.08 -5.24
CA LEU A 31 8.54 -3.19 -5.68
C LEU A 31 8.24 -2.23 -6.84
N LEU A 32 8.77 -1.02 -6.79
CA LEU A 32 8.64 -0.03 -7.87
C LEU A 32 9.33 -0.53 -9.15
N TYR A 33 10.51 -1.14 -9.05
CA TYR A 33 11.19 -1.78 -10.17
C TYR A 33 10.36 -2.92 -10.76
N LEU A 34 9.77 -3.79 -9.92
CA LEU A 34 8.89 -4.87 -10.36
C LEU A 34 7.62 -4.35 -11.05
N ALA A 35 7.05 -3.25 -10.56
CA ALA A 35 5.85 -2.66 -11.13
C ALA A 35 6.10 -2.04 -12.51
N ILE A 36 7.24 -1.36 -12.70
CA ILE A 36 7.53 -0.59 -13.93
C ILE A 36 8.27 -1.44 -14.97
N VAL A 37 9.34 -2.15 -14.58
CA VAL A 37 10.21 -2.85 -15.54
C VAL A 37 9.68 -4.23 -15.87
N LYS A 38 9.08 -4.90 -14.89
CA LYS A 38 8.53 -6.25 -15.06
C LYS A 38 7.01 -6.29 -15.23
N GLU A 39 6.36 -5.12 -15.13
CA GLU A 39 4.91 -4.97 -15.32
C GLU A 39 4.09 -5.95 -14.47
N TYR A 40 4.58 -6.29 -13.27
CA TYR A 40 3.81 -7.08 -12.32
C TYR A 40 2.71 -6.21 -11.71
N GLU A 41 1.46 -6.51 -12.07
CA GLU A 41 0.24 -5.82 -11.59
C GLU A 41 0.43 -4.30 -11.39
N PRO A 42 0.81 -3.54 -12.43
CA PRO A 42 1.28 -2.16 -12.29
C PRO A 42 0.22 -1.25 -11.66
N LEU A 43 -1.06 -1.55 -11.87
CA LEU A 43 -2.19 -0.80 -11.32
C LEU A 43 -2.25 -0.82 -9.79
N LEU A 44 -1.81 -1.92 -9.15
CA LEU A 44 -1.85 -2.09 -7.70
C LEU A 44 -0.46 -1.97 -7.08
N LEU A 45 0.55 -2.60 -7.69
CA LEU A 45 1.90 -2.68 -7.14
C LEU A 45 2.58 -1.31 -7.09
N LEU A 46 2.32 -0.44 -8.08
CA LEU A 46 2.91 0.89 -8.13
C LEU A 46 2.41 1.79 -6.98
N PRO A 47 1.09 1.97 -6.73
CA PRO A 47 0.59 2.66 -5.55
C PRO A 47 1.09 2.08 -4.22
N ILE A 48 1.20 0.75 -4.12
CA ILE A 48 1.72 0.08 -2.92
C ILE A 48 3.19 0.44 -2.70
N ALA A 49 4.02 0.37 -3.73
CA ALA A 49 5.44 0.73 -3.66
C ALA A 49 5.62 2.20 -3.20
N PHE A 50 4.83 3.12 -3.76
CA PHE A 50 4.80 4.51 -3.30
C PHE A 50 4.36 4.65 -1.84
N GLY A 51 3.32 3.93 -1.41
CA GLY A 51 2.86 3.95 -0.03
C GLY A 51 3.90 3.42 0.96
N VAL A 52 4.67 2.39 0.58
CA VAL A 52 5.78 1.86 1.38
C VAL A 52 6.90 2.90 1.50
N ILE A 53 7.30 3.55 0.41
CA ILE A 53 8.34 4.58 0.46
C ILE A 53 7.89 5.76 1.33
N LEU A 54 6.70 6.30 1.09
CA LEU A 54 6.18 7.48 1.79
C LEU A 54 5.94 7.23 3.29
N SER A 55 5.48 6.05 3.67
CA SER A 55 5.24 5.71 5.08
C SER A 55 6.52 5.53 5.90
N ASN A 56 7.67 5.32 5.25
CA ASN A 56 8.97 5.11 5.89
C ASN A 56 9.88 6.35 5.79
N ILE A 57 9.37 7.51 5.38
CA ILE A 57 10.12 8.77 5.43
C ILE A 57 10.13 9.29 6.88
N PRO A 58 11.31 9.46 7.50
CA PRO A 58 11.40 9.90 8.90
C PRO A 58 10.88 11.33 9.04
N LEU A 59 10.28 11.63 10.20
CA LEU A 59 9.71 12.94 10.55
C LEU A 59 8.53 13.42 9.66
N ALA A 60 8.02 12.59 8.74
CA ALA A 60 6.96 12.99 7.83
C ALA A 60 5.56 12.94 8.48
N GLY A 61 5.38 12.16 9.57
CA GLY A 61 4.12 12.03 10.30
C GLY A 61 2.90 11.59 9.46
N LEU A 62 3.15 11.02 8.28
CA LEU A 62 2.11 10.78 7.27
C LEU A 62 1.10 9.69 7.68
N MET A 63 1.48 8.81 8.60
CA MET A 63 0.66 7.74 9.17
C MET A 63 0.16 8.07 10.59
N ASP A 64 0.47 9.25 11.12
CA ASP A 64 0.15 9.56 12.52
C ASP A 64 -1.35 9.71 12.73
N PRO A 65 -1.90 9.11 13.79
CA PRO A 65 -3.29 9.32 14.16
C PRO A 65 -3.52 10.77 14.59
N PRO A 66 -4.74 11.31 14.43
CA PRO A 66 -5.07 12.63 14.95
C PRO A 66 -4.83 12.68 16.45
N GLY A 67 -4.14 13.74 16.90
CA GLY A 67 -3.81 13.91 18.31
C GLY A 67 -5.01 14.33 19.16
N PRO A 68 -4.97 14.13 20.49
CA PRO A 68 -6.02 14.57 21.42
C PRO A 68 -6.26 16.09 21.39
N ASP A 69 -5.25 16.86 20.97
CA ASP A 69 -5.25 18.33 20.96
C ASP A 69 -5.81 18.94 19.66
N GLY A 70 -6.46 18.13 18.81
CA GLY A 70 -7.04 18.59 17.54
C GLY A 70 -6.03 18.76 16.41
N THR A 71 -4.82 18.18 16.53
CA THR A 71 -3.86 18.12 15.43
C THR A 71 -4.40 17.19 14.33
N PRO A 72 -4.49 17.66 13.07
CA PRO A 72 -4.90 16.80 11.95
C PRO A 72 -3.95 15.60 11.84
N GLY A 73 -4.52 14.39 11.66
CA GLY A 73 -3.72 13.20 11.40
C GLY A 73 -3.02 13.26 10.04
N GLY A 74 -2.08 12.35 9.81
CA GLY A 74 -1.36 12.28 8.55
C GLY A 74 -2.28 11.92 7.37
N LEU A 75 -1.94 12.37 6.16
CA LEU A 75 -2.74 12.09 4.96
C LEU A 75 -2.89 10.58 4.70
N LEU A 76 -1.82 9.80 4.86
CA LEU A 76 -1.85 8.35 4.66
C LEU A 76 -2.67 7.66 5.74
N TYR A 77 -2.74 8.21 6.96
CA TYR A 77 -3.63 7.69 8.01
C TYR A 77 -5.09 7.73 7.58
N TYR A 78 -5.57 8.87 7.05
CA TYR A 78 -6.96 9.00 6.59
C TYR A 78 -7.26 8.11 5.39
N LEU A 79 -6.34 7.98 4.44
CA LEU A 79 -6.49 7.04 3.33
C LEU A 79 -6.54 5.59 3.83
N TYR A 80 -5.71 5.24 4.82
CA TYR A 80 -5.70 3.89 5.38
C TYR A 80 -6.97 3.56 6.17
N GLN A 81 -7.71 4.55 6.67
CA GLN A 81 -9.03 4.30 7.29
C GLN A 81 -10.01 3.63 6.33
N GLY A 82 -9.96 3.94 5.03
CA GLY A 82 -10.81 3.26 4.04
C GLY A 82 -10.54 1.76 3.94
N VAL A 83 -9.31 1.32 4.22
CA VAL A 83 -8.95 -0.10 4.34
C VAL A 83 -9.39 -0.66 5.68
N LYS A 84 -9.12 0.05 6.79
CA LYS A 84 -9.50 -0.41 8.14
C LYS A 84 -11.01 -0.55 8.32
N LEU A 85 -11.79 0.36 7.76
CA LEU A 85 -13.25 0.33 7.76
C LEU A 85 -13.82 -0.67 6.73
N GLY A 86 -12.96 -1.33 5.95
CA GLY A 86 -13.37 -2.32 4.96
C GLY A 86 -14.15 -1.72 3.80
N ILE A 87 -13.95 -0.45 3.47
CA ILE A 87 -14.68 0.25 2.39
C ILE A 87 -14.03 -0.03 1.03
N TYR A 88 -12.69 0.03 0.96
CA TYR A 88 -11.99 -0.14 -0.31
C TYR A 88 -12.07 -1.55 -0.91
N PRO A 89 -11.90 -2.66 -0.14
CA PRO A 89 -11.94 -3.99 -0.74
C PRO A 89 -13.28 -4.34 -1.42
N PRO A 90 -14.46 -4.10 -0.80
CA PRO A 90 -15.75 -4.33 -1.47
C PRO A 90 -15.97 -3.45 -2.70
N LEU A 91 -15.52 -2.19 -2.67
CA LEU A 91 -15.62 -1.31 -3.84
C LEU A 91 -14.75 -1.79 -5.01
N ILE A 92 -13.54 -2.25 -4.73
CA ILE A 92 -12.65 -2.84 -5.74
C ILE A 92 -13.30 -4.12 -6.31
N PHE A 93 -13.83 -5.01 -5.46
CA PHE A 93 -14.49 -6.23 -5.92
C PHE A 93 -15.79 -5.96 -6.70
N MET A 94 -16.54 -4.91 -6.34
CA MET A 94 -17.67 -4.46 -7.13
C MET A 94 -17.23 -4.02 -8.54
N GLY A 95 -16.13 -3.26 -8.64
CA GLY A 95 -15.55 -2.86 -9.92
C GLY A 95 -15.09 -4.06 -10.76
N ILE A 96 -14.38 -5.02 -10.15
CA ILE A 96 -13.95 -6.26 -10.82
C ILE A 96 -15.17 -7.04 -11.31
N GLY A 97 -16.20 -7.19 -10.49
CA GLY A 97 -17.44 -7.87 -10.86
C GLY A 97 -18.17 -7.18 -12.02
N ALA A 98 -18.18 -5.85 -12.07
CA ALA A 98 -18.77 -5.09 -13.17
C ALA A 98 -17.99 -5.23 -14.49
N MET A 99 -16.68 -5.49 -14.43
CA MET A 99 -15.83 -5.72 -15.61
C MET A 99 -15.76 -7.20 -16.03
N THR A 100 -16.34 -8.11 -15.25
CA THR A 100 -16.28 -9.56 -15.52
C THR A 100 -17.32 -9.96 -16.55
N ASP A 101 -16.88 -10.60 -17.64
CA ASP A 101 -17.78 -11.20 -18.63
C ASP A 101 -18.22 -12.62 -18.23
N PHE A 102 -19.53 -12.81 -18.06
CA PHE A 102 -20.12 -14.09 -17.72
C PHE A 102 -20.50 -14.95 -18.95
N GLY A 103 -20.41 -14.42 -20.17
CA GLY A 103 -20.77 -15.13 -21.40
C GLY A 103 -20.10 -16.50 -21.56
N PRO A 104 -18.76 -16.61 -21.45
CA PRO A 104 -18.06 -17.89 -21.53
C PRO A 104 -18.43 -18.87 -20.41
N LEU A 105 -18.69 -18.36 -19.21
CA LEU A 105 -19.06 -19.15 -18.03
C LEU A 105 -20.48 -19.73 -18.16
N LEU A 106 -21.42 -18.95 -18.70
CA LEU A 106 -22.80 -19.40 -18.96
C LEU A 106 -22.89 -20.37 -20.16
N ALA A 107 -22.02 -20.21 -21.16
CA ALA A 107 -22.00 -21.08 -22.34
C ALA A 107 -21.53 -22.52 -22.03
N ASN A 108 -20.63 -22.71 -21.06
CA ASN A 108 -20.22 -24.03 -20.59
C ASN A 108 -20.13 -24.11 -19.06
N PRO A 109 -21.22 -24.47 -18.37
CA PRO A 109 -21.27 -24.46 -16.90
C PRO A 109 -20.34 -25.47 -16.24
N SER A 110 -19.81 -26.46 -16.97
CA SER A 110 -18.80 -27.39 -16.41
C SER A 110 -17.49 -26.67 -16.02
N THR A 111 -17.22 -25.49 -16.59
CA THR A 111 -16.07 -24.64 -16.21
C THR A 111 -16.15 -24.14 -14.77
N LEU A 112 -17.35 -24.08 -14.16
CA LEU A 112 -17.50 -23.77 -12.74
C LEU A 112 -16.83 -24.81 -11.83
N LEU A 113 -16.80 -26.08 -12.23
CA LEU A 113 -16.15 -27.15 -11.47
C LEU A 113 -14.63 -27.00 -11.43
N LEU A 114 -14.03 -26.47 -12.51
CA LEU A 114 -12.61 -26.08 -12.54
C LEU A 114 -12.33 -24.95 -11.54
N GLY A 115 -13.23 -23.96 -11.46
CA GLY A 115 -13.15 -22.89 -10.47
C GLY A 115 -13.23 -23.41 -9.03
N ALA A 116 -14.12 -24.38 -8.76
CA ALA A 116 -14.22 -25.05 -7.47
C ALA A 116 -12.94 -25.83 -7.12
N ALA A 117 -12.35 -26.53 -8.09
CA ALA A 117 -11.09 -27.23 -7.89
C ALA A 117 -9.90 -26.28 -7.63
N ALA A 118 -9.87 -25.12 -8.28
CA ALA A 118 -8.85 -24.10 -8.04
C ALA A 118 -8.85 -23.58 -6.59
N GLN A 119 -10.00 -23.60 -5.90
CA GLN A 119 -10.08 -23.21 -4.49
C GLN A 119 -9.35 -24.18 -3.55
N PHE A 120 -9.09 -25.43 -3.95
CA PHE A 120 -8.31 -26.36 -3.12
C PHE A 120 -6.90 -25.84 -2.81
N GLY A 121 -6.31 -25.01 -3.68
CA GLY A 121 -5.01 -24.38 -3.42
C GLY A 121 -5.01 -23.36 -2.27
N ILE A 122 -6.18 -22.92 -1.81
CA ILE A 122 -6.32 -22.06 -0.62
C ILE A 122 -6.48 -22.91 0.66
N PHE A 123 -7.07 -24.10 0.54
CA PHE A 123 -7.36 -24.99 1.66
C PHE A 123 -6.28 -26.08 1.89
N THR A 124 -5.29 -26.17 1.02
CA THR A 124 -4.14 -27.09 1.13
C THR A 124 -2.92 -26.33 1.63
#